data_AF-A0A0R2ME22-F1
#
_entry.id   AF-A0A0R2ME22-F1
#
_cell.length_a   1.000
_cell.length_b   1.000
_cell.length_c   1.000
_cell.angle_alpha   90.00
_cell.angle_beta   90.00
_cell.angle_gamma   90.00
#
_symmetry.space_group_name_H-M   'P 1'
#
loop_
_entity.id
_entity.type
_entity.pdbx_description
1 polymer ?
#
loop_
_entity_poly.entity_id
_entity_poly.type
_entity_poly.pdbx_seq_one_letter_code
_entity_poly.pdbx_strand_id
1 'polypeptide(L)'
;MKVNLSDLFSEVFKHHSKDEANSIFIAGTKTTTPALADVSDEWAKPWLFSRILLGFLIAFAVLLYMAVNFDNSNAIPGLILVGAFAVPFSGLVFFFEADAFKDVSLFEVIKVFFIGGIFSMVVTLFLYQFVSFSTTSQITGVLTLKDSLSIGLVEELGKVLIITYFISQLNVKHILDGILIGAAVGAGFAAFETAGYIYNAGAEQLIEVAILRGWSAVGGHLVWAAIAGGALMVVKRDQPFKFSQLLDTRFLVFFVLAVVMHAAWDWDVTILGSDYLKLILLIVVAWIVVFVLMSAGLKEIMHLKQRAQV
;
A
#
# COMPACT_ATOMS: atom_id res chain seq x y z
N MET A 1 -6.72 19.78 -13.14
CA MET A 1 -6.53 18.46 -13.78
C MET A 1 -7.70 17.57 -13.38
N LYS A 2 -8.47 17.04 -14.34
CA LYS A 2 -9.51 16.03 -14.07
C LYS A 2 -8.83 14.66 -13.96
N VAL A 3 -9.25 13.82 -13.01
CA VAL A 3 -8.78 12.42 -12.94
C VAL A 3 -9.32 11.70 -14.18
N ASN A 4 -8.43 11.12 -15.00
CA ASN A 4 -8.83 10.35 -16.18
C ASN A 4 -8.41 8.89 -15.99
N LEU A 5 -9.30 8.09 -15.37
CA LEU A 5 -9.02 6.69 -15.07
C LEU A 5 -8.84 5.84 -16.34
N SER A 6 -9.47 6.19 -17.46
CA SER A 6 -9.30 5.42 -18.69
C SER A 6 -7.91 5.62 -19.29
N ASP A 7 -7.33 6.80 -19.14
CA ASP A 7 -5.96 7.08 -19.59
C ASP A 7 -4.92 6.39 -18.69
N LEU A 8 -5.14 6.40 -17.36
CA LEU A 8 -4.28 5.73 -16.37
C LEU A 8 -4.09 4.23 -16.67
N PHE A 9 -5.15 3.52 -17.08
CA PHE A 9 -5.09 2.09 -17.37
C PHE A 9 -5.02 1.75 -18.87
N SER A 10 -4.78 2.74 -19.73
CA SER A 10 -4.82 2.57 -21.19
C SER A 10 -3.74 1.63 -21.75
N GLU A 11 -2.62 1.48 -21.04
CA GLU A 11 -1.49 0.64 -21.45
C GLU A 11 -1.57 -0.81 -20.92
N VAL A 12 -2.50 -1.13 -20.01
CA VAL A 12 -2.58 -2.43 -19.35
C VAL A 12 -2.78 -3.59 -20.33
N PHE A 13 -3.61 -3.40 -21.35
CA PHE A 13 -3.94 -4.47 -22.32
C PHE A 13 -3.03 -4.47 -23.56
N LYS A 14 -2.09 -3.54 -23.65
CA LYS A 14 -1.16 -3.47 -24.79
C LYS A 14 0.01 -4.41 -24.62
N HIS A 15 0.65 -4.73 -25.75
CA HIS A 15 1.91 -5.46 -25.75
C HIS A 15 3.05 -4.51 -25.38
N HIS A 16 3.92 -4.97 -24.50
CA HIS A 16 5.12 -4.25 -24.05
C HIS A 16 6.32 -5.15 -24.17
N SER A 17 7.43 -4.58 -24.64
CA SER A 17 8.71 -5.25 -24.77
C SER A 17 9.39 -5.46 -23.41
N LYS A 18 10.38 -6.37 -23.39
CA LYS A 18 11.21 -6.59 -22.20
C LYS A 18 12.03 -5.35 -21.84
N ASP A 19 12.44 -4.57 -22.83
CA ASP A 19 13.24 -3.36 -22.61
C ASP A 19 12.41 -2.25 -21.96
N GLU A 20 11.13 -2.13 -22.32
CA GLU A 20 10.19 -1.24 -21.61
C GLU A 20 10.05 -1.65 -20.14
N ALA A 21 9.90 -2.94 -19.84
CA ALA A 21 9.88 -3.42 -18.46
C ALA A 21 11.19 -3.12 -17.70
N ASN A 22 12.35 -3.36 -18.35
CA ASN A 22 13.66 -3.07 -17.76
C ASN A 22 13.85 -1.58 -17.48
N SER A 23 13.34 -0.70 -18.35
CA SER A 23 13.40 0.75 -18.18
C SER A 23 12.70 1.22 -16.92
N ILE A 24 11.60 0.55 -16.53
CA ILE A 24 10.88 0.82 -15.29
C ILE A 24 11.75 0.45 -14.09
N PHE A 25 12.38 -0.74 -14.10
CA PHE A 25 13.18 -1.22 -12.97
C PHE A 25 14.45 -0.42 -12.70
N ILE A 26 15.01 0.23 -13.71
CA ILE A 26 16.19 1.09 -13.54
C ILE A 26 15.84 2.52 -13.12
N ALA A 27 14.57 2.89 -13.00
CA ALA A 27 14.16 4.23 -12.55
C ALA A 27 14.71 4.55 -11.14
N GLY A 28 14.90 5.85 -10.84
CA GLY A 28 15.43 6.30 -9.55
C GLY A 28 16.93 6.09 -9.33
N THR A 29 17.70 5.71 -10.36
CA THR A 29 19.16 5.66 -10.28
C THR A 29 19.80 6.99 -10.69
N LYS A 30 21.07 7.18 -10.34
CA LYS A 30 21.86 8.39 -10.68
C LYS A 30 21.78 8.80 -12.16
N THR A 31 21.63 7.85 -13.08
CA THR A 31 21.63 8.07 -14.53
C THR A 31 20.25 8.06 -15.16
N THR A 32 19.20 7.72 -14.41
CA THR A 32 17.85 7.50 -14.96
C THR A 32 16.80 8.39 -14.30
N THR A 33 17.11 9.05 -13.18
CA THR A 33 16.25 10.07 -12.60
C THR A 33 16.18 11.25 -13.57
N PRO A 34 14.98 11.58 -14.10
CA PRO A 34 14.82 12.65 -15.08
C PRO A 34 15.09 14.03 -14.45
N ALA A 35 15.54 14.97 -15.27
CA ALA A 35 15.53 16.38 -14.88
C ALA A 35 14.08 16.87 -14.78
N LEU A 36 13.82 17.90 -13.95
CA LEU A 36 12.47 18.43 -13.74
C LEU A 36 11.76 18.87 -15.04
N ALA A 37 12.52 19.29 -16.07
CA ALA A 37 11.97 19.63 -17.38
C ALA A 37 11.37 18.43 -18.12
N ASP A 38 11.93 17.23 -17.90
CA ASP A 38 11.57 15.97 -18.57
C ASP A 38 10.55 15.14 -17.78
N VAL A 39 10.27 15.52 -16.52
CA VAL A 39 9.24 14.89 -15.69
C VAL A 39 7.87 15.14 -16.31
N SER A 40 7.08 14.10 -16.57
CA SER A 40 5.71 14.26 -17.08
C SER A 40 4.78 14.86 -16.03
N ASP A 41 4.00 15.87 -16.41
CA ASP A 41 2.87 16.39 -15.62
C ASP A 41 1.53 15.72 -15.97
N GLU A 42 1.53 14.78 -16.92
CA GLU A 42 0.39 13.92 -17.21
C GLU A 42 0.36 12.69 -16.31
N TRP A 43 -0.79 12.01 -16.24
CA TRP A 43 -0.92 10.76 -15.52
C TRP A 43 0.04 9.72 -16.10
N ALA A 44 0.77 9.04 -15.22
CA ALA A 44 1.52 7.84 -15.60
C ALA A 44 0.56 6.77 -16.15
N LYS A 45 1.10 5.82 -16.91
CA LYS A 45 0.34 4.74 -17.54
C LYS A 45 0.85 3.39 -17.07
N PRO A 46 0.64 3.05 -15.78
CA PRO A 46 1.14 1.82 -15.20
C PRO A 46 0.53 0.60 -15.90
N TRP A 47 1.35 -0.41 -16.17
CA TRP A 47 0.92 -1.66 -16.82
C TRP A 47 1.67 -2.88 -16.27
N LEU A 48 2.89 -2.72 -15.77
CA LEU A 48 3.74 -3.82 -15.28
C LEU A 48 3.14 -4.49 -14.05
N PHE A 49 2.49 -3.72 -13.17
CA PHE A 49 1.77 -4.25 -12.01
C PHE A 49 0.80 -5.38 -12.38
N SER A 50 0.12 -5.26 -13.52
CA SER A 50 -0.85 -6.25 -13.98
C SER A 50 -0.18 -7.57 -14.41
N ARG A 51 1.03 -7.48 -14.99
CA ARG A 51 1.81 -8.65 -15.41
C ARG A 51 2.39 -9.38 -14.21
N ILE A 52 2.83 -8.63 -13.20
CA ILE A 52 3.30 -9.18 -11.93
C ILE A 52 2.15 -9.86 -11.19
N LEU A 53 0.97 -9.23 -11.11
CA LEU A 53 -0.21 -9.83 -10.52
C LEU A 53 -0.60 -11.13 -11.23
N LEU A 54 -0.63 -11.13 -12.56
CA LEU A 54 -0.90 -12.33 -13.34
C LEU A 54 0.11 -13.45 -13.04
N GLY A 55 1.40 -13.11 -12.91
CA GLY A 55 2.44 -14.05 -12.49
C GLY A 55 2.16 -14.67 -11.13
N PHE A 56 1.79 -13.87 -10.12
CA PHE A 56 1.37 -14.37 -8.81
C PHE A 56 0.12 -15.25 -8.89
N LEU A 57 -0.90 -14.87 -9.67
CA LEU A 57 -2.14 -15.64 -9.81
C LEU A 57 -1.88 -17.00 -10.48
N ILE A 58 -1.03 -17.05 -11.50
CA ILE A 58 -0.62 -18.31 -12.13
C ILE A 58 0.15 -19.18 -11.13
N ALA A 59 1.12 -18.59 -10.41
CA ALA A 59 1.86 -19.32 -9.38
C ALA A 59 0.95 -19.87 -8.29
N PHE A 60 -0.03 -19.08 -7.85
CA PHE A 60 -1.01 -19.49 -6.84
C PHE A 60 -1.84 -20.68 -7.34
N ALA A 61 -2.36 -20.60 -8.57
CA ALA A 61 -3.14 -21.69 -9.17
C ALA A 61 -2.32 -22.98 -9.33
N VAL A 62 -1.06 -22.88 -9.76
CA VAL A 62 -0.17 -24.04 -9.91
C VAL A 62 0.17 -24.65 -8.55
N LEU A 63 0.51 -23.83 -7.55
CA LEU A 63 0.78 -24.32 -6.20
C LEU A 63 -0.45 -24.93 -5.55
N LEU A 64 -1.64 -24.38 -5.81
CA LEU A 64 -2.91 -24.92 -5.33
C LEU A 64 -3.19 -26.27 -5.98
N TYR A 65 -3.01 -26.35 -7.29
CA TYR A 65 -3.13 -27.60 -8.03
C TYR A 65 -2.17 -28.65 -7.47
N MET A 66 -0.93 -28.28 -7.17
CA MET A 66 0.06 -29.18 -6.57
C MET A 66 -0.34 -29.64 -5.16
N ALA A 67 -0.82 -28.74 -4.32
CA ALA A 67 -1.26 -29.06 -2.96
C ALA A 67 -2.44 -30.04 -2.96
N VAL A 68 -3.43 -29.81 -3.82
CA VAL A 68 -4.70 -30.58 -3.81
C VAL A 68 -4.61 -31.86 -4.64
N ASN A 69 -4.08 -31.80 -5.86
CA ASN A 69 -4.13 -32.95 -6.78
C ASN A 69 -2.94 -33.90 -6.63
N PHE A 70 -1.81 -33.42 -6.10
CA PHE A 70 -0.64 -34.26 -5.81
C PHE A 70 -0.44 -34.50 -4.31
N ASP A 71 -1.37 -34.04 -3.46
CA ASP A 71 -1.29 -34.15 -1.99
C ASP A 71 0.08 -33.69 -1.44
N ASN A 72 0.64 -32.64 -2.06
CA ASN A 72 2.00 -32.20 -1.77
C ASN A 72 1.98 -31.05 -0.76
N SER A 73 2.13 -31.39 0.52
CA SER A 73 2.19 -30.43 1.63
C SER A 73 3.33 -29.41 1.49
N ASN A 74 4.39 -29.69 0.73
CA ASN A 74 5.46 -28.73 0.47
C ASN A 74 5.03 -27.54 -0.39
N ALA A 75 3.87 -27.63 -1.07
CA ALA A 75 3.30 -26.51 -1.82
C ALA A 75 2.63 -25.47 -0.89
N ILE A 76 2.28 -25.85 0.36
CA ILE A 76 1.55 -24.99 1.30
C ILE A 76 2.34 -23.73 1.68
N PRO A 77 3.64 -23.78 2.07
CA PRO A 77 4.41 -22.55 2.31
C PRO A 77 4.46 -21.63 1.10
N GLY A 78 4.54 -22.20 -0.11
CA GLY A 78 4.47 -21.45 -1.35
C GLY A 78 3.13 -20.75 -1.54
N LEU A 79 2.01 -21.42 -1.26
CA LEU A 79 0.67 -20.84 -1.32
C LEU A 79 0.50 -19.68 -0.36
N ILE A 80 0.98 -19.83 0.88
CA ILE A 80 0.96 -18.78 1.90
C ILE A 80 1.70 -17.54 1.38
N LEU A 81 2.93 -17.73 0.89
CA LEU A 81 3.77 -16.63 0.40
C LEU A 81 3.14 -15.95 -0.82
N VAL A 82 2.79 -16.72 -1.85
CA VAL A 82 2.25 -16.20 -3.10
C VAL A 82 0.91 -15.51 -2.87
N GLY A 83 0.01 -16.12 -2.09
CA GLY A 83 -1.30 -15.55 -1.77
C GLY A 83 -1.19 -14.23 -1.00
N ALA A 84 -0.28 -14.16 -0.02
CA ALA A 84 -0.08 -12.97 0.78
C ALA A 84 0.60 -11.82 0.01
N PHE A 85 1.49 -12.12 -0.94
CA PHE A 85 2.25 -11.11 -1.68
C PHE A 85 1.56 -10.63 -2.96
N ALA A 86 0.65 -11.42 -3.54
CA ALA A 86 0.08 -11.18 -4.87
C ALA A 86 -0.43 -9.74 -5.06
N VAL A 87 -1.36 -9.31 -4.21
CA VAL A 87 -1.96 -7.97 -4.30
C VAL A 87 -1.06 -6.89 -3.70
N PRO A 88 -0.47 -7.05 -2.48
CA PRO A 88 0.39 -6.02 -1.92
C PRO A 88 1.60 -5.68 -2.79
N PHE A 89 2.30 -6.67 -3.33
CA PHE A 89 3.49 -6.41 -4.14
C PHE A 89 3.12 -5.84 -5.52
N SER A 90 2.06 -6.34 -6.15
CA SER A 90 1.58 -5.77 -7.42
C SER A 90 1.09 -4.33 -7.24
N GLY A 91 0.35 -4.04 -6.17
CA GLY A 91 -0.07 -2.69 -5.82
C GLY A 91 1.12 -1.75 -5.58
N LEU A 92 2.20 -2.24 -4.97
CA LEU A 92 3.42 -1.46 -4.82
C LEU A 92 4.05 -1.11 -6.16
N VAL A 93 4.10 -2.07 -7.09
CA VAL A 93 4.61 -1.82 -8.44
C VAL A 93 3.74 -0.79 -9.17
N PHE A 94 2.41 -0.83 -8.98
CA PHE A 94 1.53 0.22 -9.50
C PHE A 94 1.94 1.60 -8.99
N PHE A 95 2.19 1.76 -7.70
CA PHE A 95 2.63 3.04 -7.13
C PHE A 95 4.03 3.46 -7.60
N PHE A 96 4.92 2.49 -7.83
CA PHE A 96 6.25 2.75 -8.38
C PHE A 96 6.18 3.23 -9.84
N GLU A 97 5.34 2.61 -10.67
CA GLU A 97 5.09 3.06 -12.04
C GLU A 97 4.37 4.42 -12.08
N ALA A 98 3.53 4.69 -11.08
CA ALA A 98 2.74 5.90 -10.99
C ALA A 98 3.52 7.11 -10.43
N ASP A 99 4.70 6.88 -9.86
CA ASP A 99 5.60 7.96 -9.46
C ASP A 99 6.23 8.60 -10.71
N ALA A 100 5.77 9.81 -11.03
CA ALA A 100 6.23 10.55 -12.18
C ALA A 100 7.64 11.14 -11.99
N PHE A 101 8.07 11.40 -10.75
CA PHE A 101 9.38 11.97 -10.48
C PHE A 101 10.50 10.96 -10.72
N LYS A 102 10.25 9.67 -10.47
CA LYS A 102 11.21 8.58 -10.73
C LYS A 102 12.56 8.84 -10.05
N ASP A 103 12.51 9.37 -8.82
CA ASP A 103 13.68 9.75 -8.03
C ASP A 103 13.94 8.80 -6.85
N VAL A 104 13.02 7.87 -6.57
CA VAL A 104 13.21 6.74 -5.64
C VAL A 104 13.54 5.48 -6.43
N SER A 105 14.71 4.87 -6.17
CA SER A 105 15.11 3.63 -6.87
C SER A 105 14.30 2.42 -6.42
N LEU A 106 14.13 1.44 -7.31
CA LEU A 106 13.52 0.15 -6.97
C LEU A 106 14.20 -0.53 -5.77
N PHE A 107 15.53 -0.39 -5.64
CA PHE A 107 16.27 -0.94 -4.50
C PHE A 107 15.79 -0.34 -3.17
N GLU A 108 15.59 0.98 -3.11
CA GLU A 108 15.05 1.64 -1.92
C GLU A 108 13.59 1.23 -1.69
N VAL A 109 12.77 1.13 -2.73
CA VAL A 109 11.38 0.67 -2.61
C VAL A 109 11.30 -0.74 -2.01
N ILE A 110 12.12 -1.69 -2.51
CA ILE A 110 12.19 -3.05 -1.99
C ILE A 110 12.71 -3.05 -0.53
N LYS A 111 13.72 -2.23 -0.23
CA LYS A 111 14.23 -2.08 1.14
C LYS A 111 13.14 -1.59 2.10
N VAL A 112 12.38 -0.57 1.71
CA VAL A 112 11.26 -0.03 2.49
C VAL A 112 10.14 -1.07 2.63
N PHE A 113 9.86 -1.84 1.59
CA PHE A 113 8.89 -2.94 1.65
C PHE A 113 9.26 -3.98 2.70
N PHE A 114 10.47 -4.53 2.64
CA PHE A 114 10.88 -5.59 3.57
C PHE A 114 11.16 -5.04 4.97
N ILE A 115 12.07 -4.06 5.07
CA ILE A 115 12.52 -3.52 6.35
C ILE A 115 11.41 -2.67 6.97
N GLY A 116 10.84 -1.73 6.20
CA GLY A 116 9.78 -0.87 6.71
C GLY A 116 8.52 -1.64 7.10
N GLY A 117 8.09 -2.61 6.29
CA GLY A 117 6.98 -3.51 6.62
C GLY A 117 7.19 -4.22 7.96
N ILE A 118 8.31 -4.94 8.12
CA ILE A 118 8.62 -5.69 9.35
C ILE A 118 8.77 -4.77 10.56
N PHE A 119 9.53 -3.67 10.43
CA PHE A 119 9.72 -2.75 11.56
C PHE A 119 8.41 -2.06 11.95
N SER A 120 7.50 -1.79 11.02
CA SER A 120 6.19 -1.23 11.36
C SER A 120 5.34 -2.22 12.17
N MET A 121 5.41 -3.52 11.87
CA MET A 121 4.80 -4.56 12.70
C MET A 121 5.43 -4.62 14.10
N VAL A 122 6.77 -4.51 14.21
CA VAL A 122 7.44 -4.48 15.52
C VAL A 122 6.98 -3.28 16.35
N VAL A 123 6.87 -2.10 15.74
CA VAL A 123 6.35 -0.90 16.42
C VAL A 123 4.89 -1.12 16.84
N THR A 124 4.05 -1.67 15.97
CA THR A 124 2.67 -2.05 16.28
C THR A 124 2.58 -2.99 17.49
N LEU A 125 3.40 -4.05 17.54
CA LEU A 125 3.43 -4.98 18.68
C LEU A 125 3.83 -4.31 19.99
N PHE A 126 4.76 -3.35 19.93
CA PHE A 126 5.12 -2.54 21.09
C PHE A 126 3.97 -1.61 21.51
N LEU A 127 3.33 -0.93 20.56
CA LEU A 127 2.21 -0.02 20.81
C LEU A 127 0.99 -0.76 21.38
N TYR A 128 0.78 -2.02 21.01
CA TYR A 128 -0.29 -2.85 21.57
C TYR A 128 -0.18 -3.04 23.08
N GLN A 129 1.01 -2.86 23.69
CA GLN A 129 1.17 -2.92 25.16
C GLN A 129 0.49 -1.77 25.90
N PHE A 130 0.08 -0.71 25.19
CA PHE A 130 -0.54 0.48 25.77
C PHE A 130 -2.05 0.58 25.52
N VAL A 131 -2.64 -0.42 24.85
CA VAL A 131 -4.09 -0.49 24.62
C VAL A 131 -4.66 -1.78 25.24
N SER A 132 -5.93 -1.74 25.58
CA SER A 132 -6.65 -2.90 26.13
C SER A 132 -7.85 -3.24 25.28
N PHE A 133 -8.01 -4.54 25.02
CA PHE A 133 -9.12 -5.10 24.27
C PHE A 133 -10.30 -5.44 25.18
N SER A 134 -11.51 -5.33 24.65
CA SER A 134 -12.74 -5.66 25.37
C SER A 134 -12.77 -7.12 25.81
N THR A 135 -13.44 -7.40 26.92
CA THR A 135 -13.68 -8.77 27.39
C THR A 135 -14.40 -9.61 26.35
N THR A 136 -15.31 -9.01 25.58
CA THR A 136 -15.99 -9.66 24.45
C THR A 136 -14.99 -10.16 23.41
N SER A 137 -14.06 -9.31 22.97
CA SER A 137 -13.01 -9.69 22.02
C SER A 137 -12.12 -10.79 22.59
N GLN A 138 -11.70 -10.69 23.85
CA GLN A 138 -10.84 -11.70 24.48
C GLN A 138 -11.51 -13.08 24.62
N ILE A 139 -12.83 -13.13 24.82
CA ILE A 139 -13.57 -14.39 25.04
C ILE A 139 -14.09 -14.97 23.72
N THR A 140 -14.60 -14.13 22.83
CA THR A 140 -15.35 -14.57 21.64
C THR A 140 -14.58 -14.40 20.33
N GLY A 141 -13.49 -13.63 20.33
CA GLY A 141 -12.78 -13.22 19.11
C GLY A 141 -13.49 -12.11 18.32
N VAL A 142 -14.71 -11.73 18.69
CA VAL A 142 -15.48 -10.69 17.99
C VAL A 142 -15.00 -9.30 18.41
N LEU A 143 -14.59 -8.49 17.43
CA LEU A 143 -14.11 -7.13 17.66
C LEU A 143 -15.28 -6.16 17.84
N THR A 144 -15.28 -5.42 18.95
CA THR A 144 -16.18 -4.27 19.11
C THR A 144 -15.66 -3.07 18.32
N LEU A 145 -16.52 -2.07 18.06
CA LEU A 145 -16.08 -0.82 17.42
C LEU A 145 -14.88 -0.18 18.14
N LYS A 146 -14.85 -0.24 19.49
CA LYS A 146 -13.72 0.27 20.27
C LYS A 146 -12.45 -0.54 20.01
N ASP A 147 -12.55 -1.85 19.91
CA ASP A 147 -11.40 -2.73 19.63
C ASP A 147 -10.85 -2.45 18.23
N SER A 148 -11.72 -2.40 17.21
CA SER A 148 -11.35 -2.10 15.83
C SER A 148 -10.75 -0.70 15.66
N LEU A 149 -11.30 0.32 16.34
CA LEU A 149 -10.68 1.65 16.37
C LEU A 149 -9.31 1.65 17.04
N SER A 150 -9.12 0.84 18.09
CA SER A 150 -7.83 0.73 18.77
C SER A 150 -6.78 0.06 17.90
N ILE A 151 -7.16 -1.03 17.19
CA ILE A 151 -6.32 -1.70 16.19
C ILE A 151 -5.93 -0.72 15.10
N GLY A 152 -6.93 -0.12 14.43
CA GLY A 152 -6.68 0.84 13.36
C GLY A 152 -5.76 1.98 13.80
N LEU A 153 -5.96 2.54 15.00
CA LEU A 153 -5.10 3.61 15.51
C LEU A 153 -3.66 3.14 15.75
N VAL A 154 -3.49 2.01 16.45
CA VAL A 154 -2.17 1.49 16.81
C VAL A 154 -1.37 1.11 15.57
N GLU A 155 -2.02 0.44 14.62
CA GLU A 155 -1.36 -0.05 13.42
C GLU A 155 -1.02 1.07 12.44
N GLU A 156 -1.93 2.01 12.21
CA GLU A 156 -1.63 3.13 11.32
C GLU A 156 -0.59 4.07 11.96
N LEU A 157 -0.58 4.23 13.29
CA LEU A 157 0.47 4.97 13.98
C LEU A 157 1.84 4.29 13.83
N GLY A 158 1.89 2.96 13.98
CA GLY A 158 3.11 2.18 13.76
C GLY A 158 3.69 2.36 12.35
N LYS A 159 2.82 2.32 11.33
CA LYS A 159 3.21 2.58 9.93
C LYS A 159 3.68 4.02 9.74
N VAL A 160 2.95 5.02 10.25
CA VAL A 160 3.32 6.44 10.13
C VAL A 160 4.72 6.72 10.70
N LEU A 161 5.07 6.13 11.84
CA LEU A 161 6.40 6.30 12.44
C LEU A 161 7.51 5.80 11.52
N ILE A 162 7.31 4.63 10.89
CA ILE A 162 8.28 4.05 9.95
C ILE A 162 8.31 4.78 8.61
N ILE A 163 7.16 5.18 8.08
CA ILE A 163 7.04 6.02 6.89
C ILE A 163 7.81 7.33 7.09
N THR A 164 7.61 7.98 8.24
CA THR A 164 8.31 9.21 8.61
C THR A 164 9.82 9.01 8.66
N TYR A 165 10.28 7.91 9.25
CA TYR A 165 11.69 7.55 9.29
C TYR A 165 12.29 7.45 7.87
N PHE A 166 11.66 6.70 6.96
CA PHE A 166 12.17 6.54 5.60
C PHE A 166 12.08 7.82 4.77
N ILE A 167 11.00 8.60 4.88
CA ILE A 167 10.88 9.91 4.23
C ILE A 167 12.03 10.84 4.65
N SER A 168 12.38 10.84 5.93
CA SER A 168 13.50 11.63 6.46
C SER A 168 14.86 11.09 5.99
N GLN A 169 15.07 9.77 6.11
CA GLN A 169 16.34 9.12 5.78
C GLN A 169 16.68 9.23 4.29
N LEU A 170 15.69 9.04 3.42
CA LEU A 170 15.84 9.13 1.96
C LEU A 170 15.76 10.57 1.45
N ASN A 171 15.52 11.54 2.33
CA ASN A 171 15.35 12.96 1.99
C ASN A 171 14.32 13.20 0.88
N VAL A 172 13.17 12.52 1.02
CA VAL A 172 12.05 12.58 0.06
C VAL A 172 11.43 13.98 0.03
N LYS A 173 11.11 14.46 -1.18
CA LYS A 173 10.72 15.85 -1.43
C LYS A 173 9.34 16.02 -2.04
N HIS A 174 8.86 15.03 -2.79
CA HIS A 174 7.62 15.16 -3.54
C HIS A 174 6.48 14.33 -2.95
N ILE A 175 5.25 14.73 -3.27
CA ILE A 175 4.04 14.05 -2.80
C ILE A 175 3.96 12.62 -3.33
N LEU A 176 4.30 12.38 -4.60
CA LEU A 176 4.24 11.06 -5.22
C LEU A 176 5.23 10.08 -4.59
N ASP A 177 6.45 10.53 -4.31
CA ASP A 177 7.45 9.77 -3.54
C ASP A 177 6.91 9.38 -2.16
N GLY A 178 6.22 10.31 -1.46
CA GLY A 178 5.60 10.05 -0.17
C GLY A 178 4.52 8.97 -0.26
N ILE A 179 3.70 9.00 -1.30
CA ILE A 179 2.72 7.96 -1.60
C ILE A 179 3.43 6.62 -1.83
N LEU A 180 4.52 6.59 -2.60
CA LEU A 180 5.30 5.39 -2.89
C LEU A 180 5.94 4.79 -1.64
N ILE A 181 6.57 5.60 -0.79
CA ILE A 181 7.16 5.15 0.49
C ILE A 181 6.06 4.62 1.43
N GLY A 182 4.94 5.32 1.52
CA GLY A 182 3.77 4.86 2.25
C GLY A 182 3.26 3.51 1.75
N ALA A 183 3.07 3.38 0.43
CA ALA A 183 2.66 2.14 -0.22
C ALA A 183 3.66 1.00 0.05
N ALA A 184 4.97 1.27 0.04
CA ALA A 184 5.98 0.25 0.31
C ALA A 184 5.88 -0.29 1.74
N VAL A 185 5.79 0.58 2.75
CA VAL A 185 5.61 0.15 4.15
C VAL A 185 4.30 -0.63 4.32
N GLY A 186 3.19 -0.09 3.80
CA GLY A 186 1.87 -0.73 3.91
C GLY A 186 1.78 -2.05 3.17
N ALA A 187 2.40 -2.17 2.00
CA ALA A 187 2.47 -3.40 1.22
C ALA A 187 3.26 -4.48 1.97
N GLY A 188 4.40 -4.11 2.56
CA GLY A 188 5.19 -5.01 3.39
C GLY A 188 4.40 -5.49 4.60
N PHE A 189 3.81 -4.57 5.35
CA PHE A 189 2.93 -4.90 6.48
C PHE A 189 1.82 -5.87 6.08
N ALA A 190 1.07 -5.54 5.02
CA ALA A 190 -0.04 -6.37 4.53
C ALA A 190 0.42 -7.79 4.15
N ALA A 191 1.56 -7.91 3.46
CA ALA A 191 2.06 -9.19 2.99
C ALA A 191 2.50 -10.09 4.15
N PHE A 192 3.29 -9.58 5.10
CA PHE A 192 3.77 -10.39 6.22
C PHE A 192 2.64 -10.74 7.20
N GLU A 193 1.75 -9.79 7.47
CA GLU A 193 0.59 -10.04 8.32
C GLU A 193 -0.34 -11.08 7.70
N THR A 194 -0.67 -10.93 6.40
CA THR A 194 -1.53 -11.87 5.69
C THR A 194 -0.92 -13.27 5.63
N ALA A 195 0.40 -13.39 5.45
CA ALA A 195 1.06 -14.70 5.52
C ALA A 195 0.82 -15.38 6.89
N GLY A 196 0.89 -14.62 7.99
CA GLY A 196 0.58 -15.11 9.33
C GLY A 196 -0.88 -15.55 9.48
N TYR A 197 -1.83 -14.75 8.99
CA TYR A 197 -3.26 -15.12 9.02
C TYR A 197 -3.56 -16.38 8.20
N ILE A 198 -3.00 -16.50 6.99
CA ILE A 198 -3.17 -17.69 6.14
C ILE A 198 -2.58 -18.92 6.85
N TYR A 199 -1.41 -18.79 7.47
CA TYR A 199 -0.78 -19.87 8.23
C TYR A 199 -1.64 -20.31 9.43
N ASN A 200 -2.12 -19.35 10.22
CA ASN A 200 -2.91 -19.61 11.42
C ASN A 200 -4.31 -20.18 11.12
N ALA A 201 -4.87 -19.94 9.94
CA ALA A 201 -6.14 -20.50 9.50
C ALA A 201 -6.10 -22.04 9.38
N GLY A 202 -4.91 -22.62 9.24
CA GLY A 202 -4.73 -24.06 9.05
C GLY A 202 -5.24 -24.55 7.69
N ALA A 203 -5.00 -25.83 7.38
CA ALA A 203 -5.23 -26.39 6.04
C ALA A 203 -6.68 -26.28 5.55
N GLU A 204 -7.66 -26.30 6.47
CA GLU A 204 -9.09 -26.26 6.12
C GLU A 204 -9.55 -24.90 5.60
N GLN A 205 -9.06 -23.80 6.20
CA GLN A 205 -9.50 -22.43 5.87
C GLN A 205 -8.43 -21.60 5.15
N LEU A 206 -7.25 -22.18 4.90
CA LEU A 206 -6.10 -21.52 4.27
C LEU A 206 -6.50 -20.76 3.00
N ILE A 207 -7.23 -21.42 2.11
CA ILE A 207 -7.61 -20.87 0.80
C ILE A 207 -8.65 -19.77 0.94
N GLU A 208 -9.62 -19.94 1.82
CA GLU A 208 -10.65 -18.93 2.08
C GLU A 208 -10.01 -17.64 2.63
N VAL A 209 -9.14 -17.76 3.63
CA VAL A 209 -8.41 -16.62 4.20
C VAL A 209 -7.48 -15.99 3.17
N ALA A 210 -6.76 -16.78 2.37
CA ALA A 210 -5.89 -16.28 1.32
C ALA A 210 -6.65 -15.48 0.26
N ILE A 211 -7.81 -15.98 -0.19
CA ILE A 211 -8.65 -15.29 -1.17
C ILE A 211 -9.22 -14.00 -0.56
N LEU A 212 -9.87 -14.11 0.61
CA LEU A 212 -10.52 -12.98 1.27
C LEU A 212 -9.54 -11.82 1.49
N ARG A 213 -8.41 -12.11 2.12
CA ARG A 213 -7.37 -11.10 2.41
C ARG A 213 -6.67 -10.62 1.14
N GLY A 214 -6.51 -11.51 0.16
CA GLY A 214 -5.91 -11.19 -1.14
C GLY A 214 -6.68 -10.10 -1.89
N TRP A 215 -7.96 -10.30 -2.17
CA TRP A 215 -8.73 -9.30 -2.93
C TRP A 215 -9.05 -8.05 -2.09
N SER A 216 -9.28 -8.18 -0.78
CA SER A 216 -9.56 -7.01 0.06
C SER A 216 -8.34 -6.12 0.25
N ALA A 217 -7.12 -6.65 0.11
CA ALA A 217 -5.88 -5.88 0.17
C ALA A 217 -5.77 -4.82 -0.94
N VAL A 218 -6.59 -4.88 -2.00
CA VAL A 218 -6.67 -3.85 -3.04
C VAL A 218 -6.98 -2.46 -2.46
N GLY A 219 -7.67 -2.37 -1.32
CA GLY A 219 -7.96 -1.12 -0.60
C GLY A 219 -7.60 -1.13 0.88
N GLY A 220 -6.72 -2.04 1.30
CA GLY A 220 -6.30 -2.23 2.70
C GLY A 220 -5.06 -1.41 3.09
N HIS A 221 -4.23 -2.00 3.96
CA HIS A 221 -3.03 -1.35 4.53
C HIS A 221 -2.11 -0.68 3.50
N LEU A 222 -1.93 -1.30 2.32
CA LEU A 222 -1.15 -0.74 1.22
C LEU A 222 -1.64 0.66 0.83
N VAL A 223 -2.95 0.82 0.69
CA VAL A 223 -3.59 2.08 0.27
C VAL A 223 -3.65 3.07 1.43
N TRP A 224 -3.97 2.62 2.65
CA TRP A 224 -4.03 3.49 3.83
C TRP A 224 -2.67 4.09 4.18
N ALA A 225 -1.60 3.30 4.09
CA ALA A 225 -0.24 3.77 4.29
C ALA A 225 0.22 4.72 3.17
N ALA A 226 -0.16 4.46 1.91
CA ALA A 226 0.08 5.36 0.79
C ALA A 226 -0.58 6.73 1.01
N ILE A 227 -1.81 6.75 1.53
CA ILE A 227 -2.52 7.98 1.92
C ILE A 227 -1.74 8.72 3.01
N ALA A 228 -1.30 8.02 4.06
CA ALA A 228 -0.55 8.64 5.15
C ALA A 228 0.79 9.24 4.69
N GLY A 229 1.54 8.53 3.84
CA GLY A 229 2.80 9.02 3.28
C GLY A 229 2.63 10.23 2.36
N GLY A 230 1.64 10.20 1.46
CA GLY A 230 1.30 11.35 0.62
C GLY A 230 0.84 12.56 1.45
N ALA A 231 0.00 12.34 2.46
CA ALA A 231 -0.47 13.39 3.36
C ALA A 231 0.66 14.04 4.16
N LEU A 232 1.64 13.25 4.61
CA LEU A 232 2.83 13.80 5.29
C LEU A 232 3.61 14.72 4.35
N MET A 233 3.76 14.33 3.08
CA MET A 233 4.45 15.15 2.08
C MET A 233 3.69 16.43 1.70
N VAL A 234 2.36 16.45 1.77
CA VAL A 234 1.57 17.68 1.62
C VAL A 234 1.94 18.74 2.66
N VAL A 235 2.29 18.31 3.88
CA VAL A 235 2.67 19.19 5.00
C VAL A 235 4.18 19.48 5.00
N LYS A 236 5.01 18.44 4.86
CA LYS A 236 6.48 18.53 4.90
C LYS A 236 7.05 19.24 3.68
N ARG A 237 6.65 18.84 2.47
CA ARG A 237 7.24 19.28 1.20
C ARG A 237 8.78 19.17 1.23
N ASP A 238 9.49 20.15 0.67
CA ASP A 238 10.96 20.25 0.67
C ASP A 238 11.57 20.68 2.02
N GLN A 239 10.77 20.84 3.09
CA GLN A 239 11.32 21.17 4.41
C GLN A 239 11.86 19.91 5.11
N PRO A 240 12.86 20.05 6.01
CA PRO A 240 13.25 18.97 6.90
C PRO A 240 12.07 18.48 7.74
N PHE A 241 12.09 17.20 8.11
CA PHE A 241 11.06 16.64 8.97
C PHE A 241 11.06 17.31 10.35
N LYS A 242 9.87 17.63 10.85
CA LYS A 242 9.63 18.12 12.21
C LYS A 242 8.40 17.43 12.77
N PHE A 243 8.45 16.99 14.02
CA PHE A 243 7.32 16.34 14.69
C PHE A 243 6.02 17.17 14.69
N SER A 244 6.11 18.50 14.68
CA SER A 244 4.93 19.37 14.57
C SER A 244 4.14 19.18 13.28
N GLN A 245 4.76 18.63 12.21
CA GLN A 245 4.08 18.33 10.95
C GLN A 245 3.07 17.17 11.10
N LEU A 246 3.31 16.24 12.03
CA LEU A 246 2.37 15.15 12.34
C LEU A 246 1.14 15.64 13.14
N LEU A 247 1.20 16.86 13.66
CA LEU A 247 0.09 17.52 14.36
C LEU A 247 -0.64 18.53 13.47
N ASP A 248 -0.21 18.70 12.22
CA ASP A 248 -0.87 19.58 11.26
C ASP A 248 -2.23 19.00 10.87
N THR A 249 -3.28 19.83 10.93
CA THR A 249 -4.65 19.41 10.62
C THR A 249 -4.77 18.76 9.24
N ARG A 250 -3.99 19.21 8.25
CA ARG A 250 -4.01 18.64 6.90
C ARG A 250 -3.52 17.19 6.90
N PHE A 251 -2.51 16.86 7.69
CA PHE A 251 -2.07 15.46 7.86
C PHE A 251 -3.08 14.66 8.69
N LEU A 252 -3.54 15.22 9.83
CA LEU A 252 -4.43 14.53 10.75
C LEU A 252 -5.75 14.10 10.11
N VAL A 253 -6.31 14.89 9.18
CA VAL A 253 -7.53 14.50 8.45
C VAL A 253 -7.32 13.19 7.67
N PHE A 254 -6.21 13.05 6.94
CA PHE A 254 -5.93 11.83 6.19
C PHE A 254 -5.53 10.66 7.10
N PHE A 255 -4.80 10.94 8.18
CA PHE A 255 -4.45 9.93 9.17
C PHE A 255 -5.69 9.35 9.86
N VAL A 256 -6.60 10.21 10.35
CA VAL A 256 -7.87 9.77 10.95
C VAL A 256 -8.71 9.00 9.93
N LEU A 257 -8.75 9.44 8.66
CA LEU A 257 -9.45 8.72 7.61
C LEU A 257 -8.88 7.30 7.40
N ALA A 258 -7.56 7.14 7.39
CA ALA A 258 -6.91 5.83 7.34
C ALA A 258 -7.28 4.95 8.55
N VAL A 259 -7.23 5.49 9.77
CA VAL A 259 -7.62 4.80 11.00
C VAL A 259 -9.09 4.34 10.95
N VAL A 260 -10.00 5.20 10.48
CA VAL A 260 -11.43 4.90 10.38
C VAL A 260 -11.70 3.82 9.32
N MET A 261 -11.04 3.89 8.16
CA MET A 261 -11.17 2.86 7.12
C MET A 261 -10.65 1.51 7.60
N HIS A 262 -9.54 1.51 8.33
CA HIS A 262 -8.98 0.31 8.94
C HIS A 262 -9.93 -0.28 9.98
N ALA A 263 -10.38 0.54 10.93
CA ALA A 263 -11.34 0.10 11.94
C ALA A 263 -12.63 -0.44 11.31
N ALA A 264 -13.13 0.18 10.24
CA ALA A 264 -14.30 -0.30 9.52
C ALA A 264 -14.05 -1.61 8.77
N TRP A 265 -12.81 -1.88 8.34
CA TRP A 265 -12.42 -3.14 7.74
C TRP A 265 -12.43 -4.28 8.77
N ASP A 266 -11.86 -4.04 9.96
CA ASP A 266 -11.82 -5.01 11.07
C ASP A 266 -13.16 -5.24 11.74
N TRP A 267 -14.02 -4.23 11.75
CA TRP A 267 -15.25 -4.29 12.51
C TRP A 267 -16.25 -5.24 11.84
N ASP A 268 -16.75 -6.19 12.64
CA ASP A 268 -17.75 -7.19 12.25
C ASP A 268 -19.16 -6.58 12.14
N VAL A 269 -19.31 -5.69 11.16
CA VAL A 269 -20.57 -5.05 10.78
C VAL A 269 -20.84 -5.28 9.29
N THR A 270 -22.10 -5.47 8.94
CA THR A 270 -22.56 -5.64 7.56
C THR A 270 -23.18 -4.34 7.03
N ILE A 271 -23.10 -4.11 5.72
CA ILE A 271 -23.85 -3.05 5.05
C ILE A 271 -24.91 -3.71 4.17
N LEU A 272 -26.19 -3.38 4.40
CA LEU A 272 -27.33 -4.04 3.74
C LEU A 272 -27.29 -5.58 3.85
N GLY A 273 -26.74 -6.11 4.95
CA GLY A 273 -26.60 -7.54 5.18
C GLY A 273 -25.42 -8.21 4.45
N SER A 274 -24.51 -7.46 3.84
CA SER A 274 -23.33 -7.99 3.14
C SER A 274 -22.01 -7.41 3.66
N ASP A 275 -21.08 -8.28 4.05
CA ASP A 275 -19.70 -7.90 4.40
C ASP A 275 -18.88 -7.50 3.17
N TYR A 276 -19.11 -8.16 2.03
CA TYR A 276 -18.40 -7.82 0.80
C TYR A 276 -18.78 -6.42 0.29
N LEU A 277 -20.03 -6.00 0.44
CA LEU A 277 -20.44 -4.64 0.09
C LEU A 277 -19.68 -3.59 0.91
N LYS A 278 -19.50 -3.83 2.22
CA LYS A 278 -18.67 -2.97 3.08
C LYS A 278 -17.26 -2.85 2.54
N LEU A 279 -16.61 -3.99 2.28
CA LEU A 279 -15.23 -4.02 1.78
C LEU A 279 -15.10 -3.30 0.42
N ILE A 280 -16.04 -3.51 -0.50
CA ILE A 280 -16.05 -2.83 -1.81
C ILE A 280 -16.17 -1.31 -1.64
N LEU A 281 -17.08 -0.84 -0.78
CA LEU A 281 -17.24 0.59 -0.53
C LEU A 281 -15.97 1.19 0.10
N LEU A 282 -15.34 0.51 1.05
CA LEU A 282 -14.06 0.94 1.63
C LEU A 282 -12.96 1.04 0.57
N ILE A 283 -12.84 0.05 -0.33
CA ILE A 283 -11.88 0.08 -1.45
C ILE A 283 -12.13 1.32 -2.32
N VAL A 284 -13.38 1.58 -2.71
CA VAL A 284 -13.73 2.74 -3.53
C VAL A 284 -13.36 4.05 -2.84
N VAL A 285 -13.70 4.21 -1.55
CA VAL A 285 -13.37 5.41 -0.77
C VAL A 285 -11.85 5.60 -0.69
N ALA A 286 -11.11 4.55 -0.36
CA ALA A 286 -9.66 4.61 -0.22
C ALA A 286 -8.98 5.04 -1.54
N TRP A 287 -9.41 4.50 -2.67
CA TRP A 287 -8.87 4.87 -3.98
C TRP A 287 -9.24 6.29 -4.42
N ILE A 288 -10.44 6.78 -4.10
CA ILE A 288 -10.80 8.19 -4.33
C ILE A 288 -9.80 9.12 -3.62
N VAL A 289 -9.45 8.82 -2.36
CA VAL A 289 -8.49 9.60 -1.58
C VAL A 289 -7.09 9.54 -2.21
N VAL A 290 -6.65 8.36 -2.63
CA VAL A 290 -5.37 8.20 -3.35
C VAL A 290 -5.36 9.04 -4.62
N PHE A 291 -6.39 8.98 -5.47
CA PHE A 291 -6.42 9.77 -6.70
C PHE A 291 -6.41 11.28 -6.44
N VAL A 292 -7.01 11.74 -5.35
CA VAL A 292 -6.91 13.14 -4.91
C VAL A 292 -5.46 13.52 -4.58
N LEU A 293 -4.75 12.67 -3.83
CA LEU A 293 -3.34 12.91 -3.47
C LEU A 293 -2.41 12.81 -4.69
N MET A 294 -2.60 11.82 -5.56
CA MET A 294 -1.85 11.70 -6.82
C MET A 294 -2.08 12.93 -7.71
N SER A 295 -3.32 13.41 -7.80
CA SER A 295 -3.61 14.66 -8.52
C SER A 295 -2.93 15.87 -7.90
N ALA A 296 -2.76 15.90 -6.57
CA ALA A 296 -1.98 16.94 -5.90
C ALA A 296 -0.49 16.85 -6.25
N GLY A 297 0.08 15.64 -6.33
CA GLY A 297 1.45 15.42 -6.78
C GLY A 297 1.70 15.83 -8.24
N LEU A 298 0.77 15.53 -9.16
CA LEU A 298 0.88 16.00 -10.55
C LEU A 298 0.81 17.53 -10.65
N LYS A 299 -0.03 18.19 -9.84
CA LYS A 299 -0.07 19.66 -9.76
C LYS A 299 1.22 20.24 -9.16
N GLU A 300 1.87 19.53 -8.24
CA GLU A 300 3.17 19.92 -7.70
C GLU A 300 4.23 20.00 -8.80
N ILE A 301 4.28 19.01 -9.72
CA ILE A 301 5.18 19.03 -10.88
C ILE A 301 4.97 20.29 -11.72
N MET A 302 3.70 20.61 -12.06
CA MET A 302 3.38 21.81 -12.83
C MET A 302 3.89 23.09 -12.15
N HIS A 303 3.68 23.21 -10.84
CA HIS A 303 4.14 24.38 -10.07
C HIS A 303 5.67 24.46 -10.00
N LEU A 304 6.37 23.33 -9.86
CA LEU A 304 7.82 23.29 -9.84
C LEU A 304 8.41 23.70 -11.19
N LYS A 305 7.85 23.20 -12.31
CA LYS A 305 8.23 23.60 -13.66
C LYS A 305 8.06 25.11 -13.89
N GLN A 306 6.92 25.68 -13.47
CA GLN A 306 6.67 27.12 -13.58
C GLN A 306 7.69 27.96 -12.79
N ARG A 307 8.06 27.53 -11.57
CA ARG A 307 9.06 28.22 -10.75
C ARG A 307 10.47 28.15 -11.33
N ALA A 308 10.81 27.07 -12.03
CA ALA A 308 12.13 26.90 -12.65
C ALA A 308 12.32 27.72 -13.94
N GLN A 309 11.23 28.25 -14.51
CA GLN A 309 11.24 29.10 -15.70
C GLN A 309 11.36 30.61 -15.38
N VAL A 310 11.30 30.99 -14.09
CA VAL A 310 11.42 32.36 -13.57
C VAL A 310 12.79 32.55 -12.95
#